data_AF-A0A925BS71-F1
#
_entry.id   AF-A0A925BS71-F1
#
_cell.length_a   1.000
_cell.length_b   1.000
_cell.length_c   1.000
_cell.angle_alpha   90.00
_cell.angle_beta   90.00
_cell.angle_gamma   90.00
#
_symmetry.space_group_name_H-M   'P 1'
#
loop_
_entity.id
_entity.type
_entity.pdbx_description
1 polymer ?
#
loop_
_entity_poly.entity_id
_entity_poly.type
_entity_poly.pdbx_seq_one_letter_code
_entity_poly.pdbx_strand_id
1 'polypeptide(L)'
;PAYSVTKHATIAFAEWLSINHRRAGIRVSCLCPSGVQTDMLDASDPIHQFLQSHALTVEDVAECVVQGLAAEKFLILPHPEVADFFAAKPADYDRWLHQFSRMKEKWDRPRKQRPAA
;
A
#
# COMPACT_ATOMS: atom_id res chain seq x y z
N PRO A 1 4.04 17.28 1.53
CA PRO A 1 4.79 16.01 1.71
C PRO A 1 3.86 14.81 1.44
N ALA A 2 4.20 13.95 0.47
CA ALA A 2 3.30 12.93 -0.05
C ALA A 2 3.07 11.77 0.94
N TYR A 3 1.85 11.23 0.97
CA TYR A 3 1.41 10.06 1.75
C TYR A 3 2.42 8.90 1.78
N SER A 4 3.13 8.66 0.67
CA SER A 4 4.15 7.62 0.55
C SER A 4 5.32 7.76 1.54
N VAL A 5 5.72 8.99 1.90
CA VAL A 5 6.84 9.24 2.82
C VAL A 5 6.48 8.78 4.22
N THR A 6 5.30 9.17 4.72
CA THR A 6 4.86 8.84 6.08
C THR A 6 4.55 7.35 6.22
N LYS A 7 3.95 6.73 5.21
CA LYS A 7 3.68 5.29 5.21
C LYS A 7 4.95 4.45 5.11
N HIS A 8 5.96 4.87 4.35
CA HIS A 8 7.24 4.18 4.32
C HIS A 8 7.98 4.29 5.67
N ALA A 9 7.97 5.47 6.31
CA ALA A 9 8.56 5.64 7.63
C ALA A 9 7.88 4.75 8.69
N THR A 10 6.58 4.47 8.55
CA THR A 10 5.84 3.58 9.46
C THR A 10 6.38 2.15 9.42
N ILE A 11 6.78 1.65 8.25
CA ILE A 11 7.37 0.32 8.10
C ILE A 11 8.72 0.27 8.82
N ALA A 12 9.61 1.23 8.55
CA ALA A 12 10.92 1.31 9.19
C ALA A 12 10.80 1.44 10.73
N PHE A 13 9.81 2.19 11.20
CA PHE A 13 9.52 2.29 12.63
C PHE A 13 9.04 0.97 13.24
N ALA A 14 8.16 0.24 12.54
CA ALA A 14 7.71 -1.09 12.98
C ALA A 14 8.85 -2.12 13.01
N GLU A 15 9.78 -2.06 12.05
CA GLU A 15 10.99 -2.89 12.03
C GLU A 15 11.86 -2.60 13.26
N TRP A 16 12.09 -1.33 13.56
CA TRP A 16 12.83 -0.92 14.76
C TRP A 16 12.16 -1.45 16.03
N LEU A 17 10.85 -1.29 16.19
CA LEU A 17 10.11 -1.82 17.35
C LEU A 17 10.26 -3.34 17.45
N SER A 18 10.10 -4.06 16.34
CA SER A 18 10.26 -5.52 16.27
C SER A 18 11.66 -5.92 16.75
N ILE A 19 12.71 -5.32 16.19
CA ILE A 19 14.10 -5.65 16.55
C ILE A 19 14.39 -5.40 18.03
N ASN A 20 13.94 -4.25 18.57
CA ASN A 20 14.28 -3.84 19.94
C ASN A 20 13.47 -4.58 21.01
N HIS A 21 12.24 -5.00 20.72
CA HIS A 21 11.36 -5.59 21.71
C HIS A 21 11.09 -7.09 21.53
N ARG A 22 11.60 -7.71 20.45
CA ARG A 22 11.42 -9.16 20.18
C ARG A 22 11.85 -10.06 21.33
N ARG A 23 12.96 -9.72 22.01
CA ARG A 23 13.48 -10.50 23.14
C ARG A 23 12.71 -10.27 24.45
N ALA A 24 11.93 -9.19 24.53
CA ALA A 24 11.01 -8.92 25.63
C ALA A 24 9.64 -9.60 25.44
N GLY A 25 9.50 -10.46 24.42
CA GLY A 25 8.25 -11.16 24.11
C GLY A 25 7.23 -10.33 23.33
N ILE A 26 7.54 -9.09 22.95
CA ILE A 26 6.64 -8.24 22.16
C ILE A 26 6.82 -8.57 20.68
N ARG A 27 5.73 -8.95 20.01
CA ARG A 27 5.65 -9.13 18.56
C ARG A 27 5.02 -7.91 17.92
N VAL A 28 5.51 -7.55 16.74
CA VAL A 28 5.04 -6.40 15.97
C VAL A 28 4.64 -6.89 14.58
N SER A 29 3.53 -6.36 14.07
CA SER A 29 3.07 -6.58 12.70
C SER A 29 2.77 -5.24 12.05
N CYS A 30 2.99 -5.15 10.75
CA CYS A 30 2.76 -3.98 9.91
C CYS A 30 1.75 -4.33 8.82
N LEU A 31 0.56 -3.73 8.91
CA LEU A 31 -0.50 -3.87 7.92
C LEU A 31 -0.19 -2.95 6.72
N CYS A 32 -0.05 -3.52 5.53
CA CYS A 32 0.25 -2.77 4.29
C CYS A 32 -0.78 -3.12 3.20
N PRO A 33 -1.98 -2.52 3.24
CA PRO A 33 -3.02 -2.76 2.26
C PRO A 33 -2.85 -1.86 1.02
N SER A 34 -3.46 -2.27 -0.09
CA SER A 34 -3.77 -1.41 -1.23
C SER A 34 -5.11 -0.68 -0.99
N GLY A 35 -5.99 -0.59 -1.99
CA GLY A 35 -7.34 -0.01 -1.83
C GLY A 35 -8.19 -0.76 -0.81
N VAL A 36 -8.86 -0.03 0.08
CA VAL A 36 -9.85 -0.59 1.02
C VAL A 36 -11.11 0.28 0.94
N GLN A 37 -12.27 -0.37 0.97
CA GLN A 37 -13.59 0.28 0.90
C GLN A 37 -13.86 1.12 2.16
N THR A 38 -13.28 2.31 2.19
CA THR A 38 -13.37 3.30 3.28
C THR A 38 -13.52 4.69 2.69
N ASP A 39 -13.94 5.65 3.51
CA ASP A 39 -14.04 7.06 3.12
C ASP A 39 -12.69 7.73 2.82
N MET A 40 -11.57 7.02 2.98
CA MET A 40 -10.23 7.51 2.61
C MET A 40 -10.02 7.62 1.09
N LEU A 41 -10.80 6.85 0.30
CA LEU A 41 -10.69 6.86 -1.17
C LEU A 41 -11.60 7.93 -1.78
N ASP A 42 -11.04 9.12 -1.97
CA ASP A 42 -11.67 10.23 -2.71
C ASP A 42 -11.99 9.86 -4.17
N ALA A 43 -13.28 9.75 -4.50
CA ALA A 43 -13.74 9.41 -5.86
C ALA A 43 -13.39 10.48 -6.92
N SER A 44 -12.95 11.68 -6.54
CA SER A 44 -12.50 12.72 -7.48
C SER A 44 -11.02 12.57 -7.87
N ASP A 45 -10.24 11.82 -7.09
CA ASP A 45 -8.82 11.55 -7.37
C ASP A 45 -8.67 10.33 -8.31
N PRO A 46 -8.02 10.46 -9.47
CA PRO A 46 -7.85 9.34 -10.42
C PRO A 46 -7.11 8.13 -9.87
N ILE A 47 -6.18 8.33 -8.92
CA ILE A 47 -5.44 7.26 -8.25
C ILE A 47 -6.39 6.53 -7.32
N HIS A 48 -7.19 7.26 -6.55
CA HIS A 48 -8.17 6.65 -5.66
C HIS A 48 -9.27 5.90 -6.42
N GLN A 49 -9.72 6.40 -7.58
CA GLN A 49 -10.60 5.65 -8.48
C GLN A 49 -9.98 4.32 -8.93
N PHE A 50 -8.67 4.32 -9.24
CA PHE A 50 -7.94 3.09 -9.60
C PHE A 50 -7.83 2.13 -8.41
N LEU A 51 -7.63 2.63 -7.20
CA LEU A 51 -7.61 1.81 -5.99
C LEU A 51 -8.99 1.22 -5.68
N GLN A 52 -10.06 1.97 -5.90
CA GLN A 52 -11.43 1.52 -5.67
C GLN A 52 -11.81 0.30 -6.53
N SER A 53 -11.31 0.19 -7.77
CA SER A 53 -11.67 -0.92 -8.65
C SER A 53 -11.10 -2.28 -8.22
N HIS A 54 -10.14 -2.29 -7.30
CA HIS A 54 -9.51 -3.50 -6.74
C HIS A 54 -9.59 -3.51 -5.21
N ALA A 55 -10.46 -2.68 -4.61
CA ALA A 55 -10.50 -2.50 -3.17
C ALA A 55 -11.16 -3.68 -2.44
N LEU A 56 -10.49 -4.18 -1.41
CA LEU A 56 -11.07 -5.15 -0.48
C LEU A 56 -12.07 -4.48 0.48
N THR A 57 -12.99 -5.29 1.01
CA THR A 57 -13.88 -4.86 2.10
C THR A 57 -13.09 -4.67 3.39
N VAL A 58 -13.66 -3.92 4.35
CA VAL A 58 -13.03 -3.75 5.66
C VAL A 58 -13.01 -5.07 6.44
N GLU A 59 -14.02 -5.91 6.24
CA GLU A 59 -14.14 -7.25 6.82
C GLU A 59 -13.03 -8.18 6.32
N ASP A 60 -12.77 -8.20 5.01
CA ASP A 60 -11.69 -9.02 4.43
C ASP A 60 -10.31 -8.60 4.97
N VAL A 61 -10.07 -7.29 5.08
CA VAL A 61 -8.82 -6.76 5.65
C VAL A 61 -8.71 -7.09 7.12
N ALA A 62 -9.80 -7.00 7.89
CA ALA A 62 -9.82 -7.34 9.31
C ALA A 62 -9.51 -8.83 9.54
N GLU A 63 -10.09 -9.72 8.74
CA GLU A 63 -9.79 -11.15 8.78
C GLU A 63 -8.31 -11.42 8.48
N CYS A 64 -7.75 -10.78 7.45
CA CYS A 64 -6.32 -10.87 7.13
C CYS A 64 -5.44 -10.40 8.30
N VAL A 65 -5.84 -9.36 9.04
CA VAL A 65 -5.13 -8.86 10.22
C VAL A 65 -5.16 -9.90 11.34
N VAL A 66 -6.33 -10.45 11.66
CA VAL A 66 -6.49 -11.47 12.71
C VAL A 66 -5.62 -12.69 12.39
N GLN A 67 -5.67 -13.19 11.15
CA GLN A 67 -4.85 -14.31 10.70
C GLN A 67 -3.35 -13.99 10.74
N GLY A 68 -2.95 -12.80 10.31
CA GLY A 68 -1.56 -12.36 10.31
C GLY A 68 -0.97 -12.25 11.72
N LEU A 69 -1.76 -11.72 12.66
CA LEU A 69 -1.40 -11.64 14.08
C LEU A 69 -1.29 -13.03 14.71
N ALA A 70 -2.25 -13.92 14.46
CA ALA A 70 -2.22 -15.30 14.96
C ALA A 70 -1.00 -16.09 14.45
N ALA A 71 -0.56 -15.81 13.22
CA ALA A 71 0.63 -16.40 12.62
C ALA A 71 1.95 -15.68 12.99
N GLU A 72 1.92 -14.66 13.84
CA GLU A 72 3.05 -13.78 14.20
C GLU A 72 3.81 -13.23 12.97
N LYS A 73 3.11 -12.97 11.86
CA LYS A 73 3.73 -12.43 10.64
C LYS A 73 4.03 -10.95 10.82
N PHE A 74 5.24 -10.54 10.42
CA PHE A 74 5.62 -9.14 10.45
C PHE A 74 4.87 -8.32 9.39
N LEU A 75 4.92 -8.72 8.11
CA LEU A 75 4.14 -8.06 7.06
C LEU A 75 2.78 -8.75 6.88
N ILE A 76 1.71 -7.99 7.04
CA ILE A 76 0.35 -8.42 6.73
C ILE A 76 -0.06 -7.72 5.43
N LEU A 77 -0.18 -8.49 4.36
CA LEU A 77 -0.44 -8.02 3.00
C LEU A 77 -1.78 -8.60 2.50
N PRO A 78 -2.92 -7.92 2.74
CA PRO A 78 -4.24 -8.41 2.30
C PRO A 78 -4.35 -8.53 0.77
N HIS A 79 -3.56 -7.74 0.04
CA HIS A 79 -3.52 -7.72 -1.41
C HIS A 79 -2.25 -8.43 -1.89
N PRO A 80 -2.34 -9.63 -2.51
CA PRO A 80 -1.16 -10.42 -2.85
C PRO A 80 -0.20 -9.70 -3.81
N GLU A 81 -0.71 -8.87 -4.72
CA GLU A 81 0.08 -8.06 -5.65
C GLU A 81 1.00 -7.05 -4.95
N VAL A 82 0.68 -6.65 -3.71
CA VAL A 82 1.54 -5.75 -2.92
C VAL A 82 2.87 -6.44 -2.60
N ALA A 83 2.88 -7.77 -2.42
CA ALA A 83 4.12 -8.52 -2.20
C ALA A 83 5.05 -8.43 -3.43
N ASP A 84 4.48 -8.53 -4.64
CA ASP A 84 5.24 -8.42 -5.89
C ASP A 84 5.84 -7.02 -6.05
N PHE A 85 5.08 -5.97 -5.71
CA PHE A 85 5.60 -4.60 -5.70
C PHE A 85 6.74 -4.40 -4.70
N PHE A 86 6.62 -4.96 -3.49
CA PHE A 86 7.68 -4.92 -2.48
C PHE A 86 8.95 -5.64 -2.93
N ALA A 87 8.83 -6.75 -3.66
CA ALA A 87 9.97 -7.49 -4.18
C ALA A 87 10.61 -6.81 -5.41
N ALA A 88 9.80 -6.20 -6.27
CA ALA A 88 10.26 -5.54 -7.50
C ALA A 88 11.06 -4.26 -7.22
N LYS A 89 10.66 -3.46 -6.22
CA LYS A 89 11.30 -2.19 -5.88
C LYS A 89 12.81 -2.33 -5.59
N PRO A 90 13.27 -3.21 -4.68
CA PRO A 90 14.71 -3.39 -4.42
C PRO A 90 15.44 -4.14 -5.53
N ALA A 91 14.73 -4.91 -6.37
CA ALA A 91 15.37 -5.66 -7.46
C ALA A 91 15.97 -4.74 -8.54
N ASP A 92 15.33 -3.61 -8.83
CA ASP A 92 15.84 -2.57 -9.73
C ASP A 92 15.18 -1.21 -9.40
N TYR A 93 15.85 -0.43 -8.56
CA TYR A 93 15.33 0.84 -8.05
C TYR A 93 15.19 1.92 -9.13
N ASP A 94 16.16 2.01 -10.04
CA ASP A 94 16.16 3.03 -11.09
C ASP A 94 15.03 2.77 -12.08
N ARG A 95 14.85 1.50 -12.48
CA ARG A 95 13.71 1.10 -13.31
C ARG A 95 12.38 1.35 -12.61
N TRP A 96 12.30 1.06 -11.31
CA TRP A 96 11.11 1.35 -10.51
C TRP A 96 10.77 2.85 -10.53
N LEU A 97 11.72 3.72 -10.18
CA LEU A 97 11.51 5.17 -10.18
C LEU A 97 11.12 5.70 -11.56
N HIS A 98 11.75 5.20 -12.62
CA HIS A 98 11.41 5.57 -13.98
C HIS A 98 9.97 5.15 -14.35
N GLN A 99 9.53 3.94 -13.99
CA GLN A 99 8.15 3.50 -14.24
C GLN A 99 7.12 4.39 -13.52
N PHE A 100 7.33 4.67 -12.23
CA PHE A 100 6.39 5.49 -11.45
C PHE A 100 6.39 6.96 -11.88
N SER A 101 7.53 7.51 -12.31
CA SER A 101 7.59 8.85 -12.91
C SER A 101 6.73 8.95 -14.18
N ARG A 102 6.80 7.95 -15.06
CA ARG A 102 5.95 7.87 -16.26
C ARG A 102 4.47 7.69 -15.94
N MET A 103 4.14 6.90 -14.92
CA MET A 103 2.75 6.75 -14.45
C MET A 103 2.20 8.07 -13.91
N LYS A 104 2.97 8.79 -13.10
CA LYS A 104 2.60 10.11 -12.56
C LYS A 104 2.34 11.11 -13.68
N GLU A 105 3.22 11.19 -14.68
CA GLU A 105 3.01 12.05 -15.84
C GLU A 105 1.71 11.72 -16.58
N LYS A 106 1.39 10.43 -16.74
CA LYS A 106 0.14 9.99 -17.38
C LYS A 106 -1.10 10.40 -16.58
N TRP A 107 -1.05 10.37 -15.26
CA TRP A 107 -2.15 10.77 -14.38
C TRP A 107 -2.32 12.29 -14.28
N ASP A 108 -1.24 13.05 -14.42
CA ASP A 108 -1.28 14.51 -14.44
C ASP A 108 -1.81 15.08 -15.77
N ARG A 109 -1.75 14.30 -16.85
CA ARG A 109 -2.29 14.74 -18.15
C ARG A 109 -3.81 14.92 -18.06
N PRO A 110 -4.35 16.11 -18.41
CA PRO A 110 -5.79 16.34 -18.40
C PRO A 110 -6.49 15.36 -19.35
N ARG A 111 -7.51 14.65 -18.86
CA ARG A 111 -8.37 13.81 -19.72
C ARG A 111 -9.03 14.73 -20.74
N LYS A 112 -8.76 14.51 -22.03
CA LYS A 112 -9.53 15.14 -23.12
C LYS A 112 -11.00 14.77 -22.92
N GLN A 113 -11.88 15.77 -22.74
CA GLN A 113 -13.31 15.54 -22.73
C GLN A 113 -13.69 14.88 -24.06
N ARG A 114 -14.28 13.68 -24.00
CA ARG A 114 -14.96 13.12 -25.17
C ARG A 114 -16.17 14.03 -25.44
N PRO A 115 -16.37 14.53 -26.68
CA PRO A 115 -17.55 15.31 -26.98
C PRO A 115 -18.80 14.47 -26.67
N ALA A 116 -19.76 15.08 -25.98
CA ALA A 116 -21.07 14.48 -25.78
C ALA A 116 -21.73 14.28 -27.14
N ALA A 117 -22.17 13.05 -27.42
CA ALA A 117 -23.02 12.73 -28.54
C ALA A 117 -24.49 12.93 -28.16
#